data_AF-A0A1I1SKY8-F1
#
_entry.id   AF-A0A1I1SKY8-F1
#
_cell.length_a   1.000
_cell.length_b   1.000
_cell.length_c   1.000
_cell.angle_alpha   90.00
_cell.angle_beta   90.00
_cell.angle_gamma   90.00
#
_symmetry.space_group_name_H-M   'P 1'
#
loop_
_entity.id
_entity.type
_entity.pdbx_description
1 polymer ?
#
loop_
_entity_poly.entity_id
_entity_poly.type
_entity_poly.pdbx_seq_one_letter_code
_entity_poly.pdbx_strand_id
1 'polypeptide(L)'
;MLKLISKFKWSLFLIISLCLVIIFSMIHQKKINKLKTKHLTEKLSKQFAIERPKQILKPLQKLAEIHFSKTTLPLPPVIEKPVSKLEKPIAVEVTAINKSAEVVKLDKKEQAFNQQVTKKQTEQNYQDVLNGKGPAIEIAWPNLTSEREMLFQLLTQCTGMRLGVLNAGNINLVENSHVKNVKLSDFIRLIKGEMTKSEKYQFSSLAAGTPVRLFPLSIDLTLIKKLSQNKKYNQSKIITGQYQVAQGNIWLKNVTYDGVKMNRTRLLWQNDC
;
A
#
# COMPACT_ATOMS: atom_id res chain seq x y z
N MET A 1 -12.67 -45.61 45.68
CA MET A 1 -11.88 -44.37 45.79
C MET A 1 -10.55 -44.41 45.02
N LEU A 2 -9.75 -45.50 45.08
CA LEU A 2 -8.45 -45.58 44.38
C LEU A 2 -8.48 -45.45 42.84
N LYS A 3 -9.52 -45.96 42.15
CA LYS A 3 -9.61 -45.89 40.67
C LYS A 3 -9.82 -44.46 40.13
N LEU A 4 -10.36 -43.55 40.94
CA LEU A 4 -10.62 -42.16 40.52
C LEU A 4 -9.33 -41.32 40.55
N ILE A 5 -8.47 -41.56 41.55
CA ILE A 5 -7.18 -40.87 41.72
C ILE A 5 -6.22 -41.24 40.58
N SER A 6 -6.26 -42.49 40.10
CA SER A 6 -5.43 -42.95 38.99
C SER A 6 -5.75 -42.23 37.66
N LYS A 7 -7.04 -42.05 37.34
CA LYS A 7 -7.47 -41.34 36.12
C LYS A 7 -7.08 -39.86 36.14
N PHE A 8 -7.12 -39.22 37.31
CA PHE A 8 -6.75 -37.82 37.46
C PHE A 8 -5.25 -37.59 37.19
N LYS A 9 -4.37 -38.49 37.70
CA LYS A 9 -2.93 -38.43 37.44
C LYS A 9 -2.61 -38.53 35.94
N TRP A 10 -3.27 -39.43 35.23
CA TRP A 10 -3.04 -39.61 33.79
C TRP A 10 -3.44 -38.38 32.96
N SER A 11 -4.56 -37.72 33.32
CA SER A 11 -4.98 -36.49 32.65
C SER A 11 -4.00 -35.32 32.86
N LEU A 12 -3.41 -35.21 34.04
CA LEU A 12 -2.44 -34.17 34.35
C LEU A 12 -1.15 -34.33 33.52
N PHE A 13 -0.68 -35.58 33.35
CA PHE A 13 0.49 -35.87 32.51
C PHE A 13 0.27 -35.49 31.03
N LEU A 14 -0.92 -35.75 30.49
CA LEU A 14 -1.26 -35.37 29.10
C LEU A 14 -1.29 -33.85 28.91
N ILE A 15 -1.84 -33.11 29.88
CA ILE A 15 -1.88 -31.64 29.84
C ILE A 15 -0.47 -31.06 29.90
N ILE A 16 0.39 -31.56 30.79
CA ILE A 16 1.78 -31.10 30.92
C ILE A 16 2.56 -31.39 29.62
N SER A 17 2.38 -32.57 29.02
CA SER A 17 3.00 -32.93 27.74
C SER A 17 2.60 -31.99 26.61
N LEU A 18 1.30 -31.68 26.49
CA LEU A 18 0.80 -30.76 25.46
C LEU A 18 1.36 -29.33 25.66
N CYS A 19 1.43 -28.86 26.91
CA CYS A 19 2.03 -27.56 27.23
C CYS A 19 3.51 -27.49 26.81
N LEU A 20 4.29 -28.55 27.05
CA LEU A 20 5.70 -28.58 26.68
C LEU A 20 5.89 -28.54 25.15
N VAL A 21 5.05 -29.21 24.37
CA VAL A 21 5.09 -29.17 22.90
C VAL A 21 4.79 -27.76 22.38
N ILE A 22 3.80 -27.07 22.95
CA ILE A 22 3.44 -25.70 22.57
C ILE A 22 4.60 -24.74 22.88
N ILE A 23 5.21 -24.85 24.08
CA ILE A 23 6.35 -24.02 24.47
C ILE A 23 7.53 -24.25 23.53
N PHE A 24 7.86 -25.51 23.21
CA PHE A 24 8.95 -25.84 22.30
C PHE A 24 8.70 -25.28 20.89
N SER A 25 7.47 -25.39 20.38
CA SER A 25 7.05 -24.80 19.10
C SER A 25 7.24 -23.28 19.09
N MET A 26 6.85 -22.57 20.15
CA MET A 26 7.04 -21.12 20.25
C MET A 26 8.52 -20.72 20.26
N ILE A 27 9.36 -21.45 20.99
CA ILE A 27 10.82 -21.21 21.03
C ILE A 27 11.43 -21.41 19.63
N HIS A 28 11.02 -22.46 18.92
CA HIS A 28 11.53 -22.75 17.58
C HIS A 28 11.11 -21.69 16.56
N GLN A 29 9.85 -21.25 16.57
CA GLN A 29 9.36 -20.16 15.72
C GLN A 29 10.14 -18.86 15.94
N LYS A 30 10.45 -18.51 17.20
CA LYS A 30 11.24 -17.32 17.55
C LYS A 30 12.66 -17.39 16.99
N LYS A 31 13.28 -18.58 16.98
CA LYS A 31 14.63 -18.79 16.41
C LYS A 31 14.64 -18.63 14.88
N ILE A 32 13.64 -19.16 14.19
CA ILE A 32 13.50 -19.01 12.73
C ILE A 32 13.32 -17.53 12.34
N ASN A 33 12.47 -16.78 13.07
CA ASN A 33 12.25 -15.37 12.81
C ASN A 33 13.51 -14.53 13.00
N LYS A 34 14.31 -14.84 14.04
CA LYS A 34 15.60 -14.16 14.29
C LYS A 34 16.67 -14.45 13.22
N LEU A 35 16.62 -15.60 12.56
CA LEU A 35 17.54 -15.93 11.47
C LEU A 35 17.19 -15.18 10.17
N LYS A 36 15.88 -15.06 9.87
CA LYS A 36 15.38 -14.33 8.69
C LYS A 36 15.70 -12.83 8.77
N THR A 37 15.59 -12.22 9.94
CA THR A 37 15.92 -10.80 10.13
C THR A 37 17.41 -10.50 9.94
N LYS A 38 18.30 -11.39 10.38
CA LYS A 38 19.76 -11.24 10.17
C LYS A 38 20.16 -11.30 8.69
N HIS A 39 19.57 -12.21 7.93
CA HIS A 39 19.90 -12.35 6.51
C HIS A 39 19.39 -11.16 5.68
N LEU A 40 18.27 -10.54 6.08
CA LEU A 40 17.72 -9.37 5.40
C LEU A 40 18.56 -8.10 5.64
N THR A 41 19.07 -7.91 6.86
CA THR A 41 19.90 -6.74 7.21
C THR A 41 21.27 -6.79 6.56
N GLU A 42 21.87 -7.97 6.40
CA GLU A 42 23.14 -8.15 5.68
C GLU A 42 23.00 -7.87 4.17
N LYS A 43 21.84 -8.18 3.59
CA LYS A 43 21.61 -7.95 2.16
C LYS A 43 21.36 -6.47 1.84
N LEU A 44 20.66 -5.75 2.71
CA LEU A 44 20.43 -4.31 2.57
C LEU A 44 21.73 -3.51 2.73
N SER A 45 22.61 -3.87 3.68
CA SER A 45 23.88 -3.15 3.88
C SER A 45 24.82 -3.23 2.66
N LYS A 46 24.86 -4.37 1.97
CA LYS A 46 25.66 -4.54 0.74
C LYS A 46 25.11 -3.74 -0.44
N GLN A 47 23.80 -3.54 -0.50
CA GLN A 47 23.14 -2.81 -1.59
C GLN A 47 23.32 -1.28 -1.46
N PHE A 48 23.45 -0.75 -0.24
CA PHE A 48 23.73 0.68 0.00
C PHE A 48 25.22 1.06 -0.15
N ALA A 49 26.14 0.09 -0.31
CA ALA A 49 27.58 0.36 -0.40
C ALA A 49 28.07 0.69 -1.83
N ILE A 50 27.24 0.52 -2.87
CA ILE A 50 27.71 0.53 -4.27
C ILE A 50 27.49 1.88 -5.00
N GLU A 51 26.73 2.82 -4.43
CA GLU A 51 26.51 4.12 -5.08
C GLU A 51 26.60 5.28 -4.09
N ARG A 52 27.80 5.80 -3.80
CA ARG A 52 28.01 7.25 -3.57
C ARG A 52 29.42 7.71 -3.95
N PRO A 53 29.56 8.79 -4.74
CA PRO A 53 30.79 9.55 -4.81
C PRO A 53 31.10 10.22 -3.47
N LYS A 54 32.39 10.37 -3.18
CA LYS A 54 32.96 10.89 -1.93
C LYS A 54 32.38 12.27 -1.57
N GLN A 55 31.46 12.30 -0.61
CA GLN A 55 31.27 13.46 0.26
C GLN A 55 31.12 12.99 1.71
N ILE A 56 31.90 13.63 2.56
CA ILE A 56 32.16 13.32 3.97
C ILE A 56 30.86 13.49 4.77
N LEU A 57 30.36 12.41 5.38
CA LEU A 57 29.48 12.45 6.54
C LEU A 57 29.65 11.17 7.36
N LYS A 58 29.68 11.37 8.68
CA LYS A 58 29.98 10.41 9.76
C LYS A 58 29.15 9.10 9.71
N PRO A 59 29.61 8.01 10.37
CA PRO A 59 29.04 6.68 10.20
C PRO A 59 27.62 6.60 10.77
N LEU A 60 26.65 6.24 9.93
CA LEU A 60 25.30 5.94 10.36
C LEU A 60 25.27 4.55 11.02
N GLN A 61 25.04 4.53 12.33
CA GLN A 61 24.98 3.33 13.15
C GLN A 61 23.72 2.49 12.86
N LYS A 62 23.93 1.18 12.74
CA LYS A 62 23.06 0.04 13.12
C LYS A 62 21.56 0.15 12.78
N LEU A 63 21.16 -0.55 11.70
CA LEU A 63 19.76 -0.75 11.28
C LEU A 63 18.95 -1.42 12.41
N ALA A 64 18.05 -0.68 13.04
CA ALA A 64 17.15 -1.15 14.08
C ALA A 64 15.99 -1.96 13.48
N GLU A 65 15.54 -2.96 14.25
CA GLU A 65 14.35 -3.76 14.01
C GLU A 65 13.11 -2.84 13.99
N ILE A 66 12.35 -2.86 12.89
CA ILE A 66 11.22 -1.93 12.66
C ILE A 66 10.13 -2.23 13.68
N HIS A 67 9.97 -1.36 14.68
CA HIS A 67 8.91 -1.45 15.67
C HIS A 67 7.78 -0.48 15.29
N PHE A 68 6.55 -1.00 15.12
CA PHE A 68 5.37 -0.18 14.85
C PHE A 68 4.80 0.34 16.16
N SER A 69 4.96 1.63 16.42
CA SER A 69 4.31 2.31 17.54
C SER A 69 3.09 3.07 17.04
N LYS A 70 1.96 2.95 17.74
CA LYS A 70 0.72 3.66 17.44
C LYS A 70 0.68 4.96 18.23
N THR A 71 0.31 6.05 17.57
CA THR A 71 0.02 7.33 18.22
C THR A 71 -1.37 7.77 17.80
N THR A 72 -2.26 7.93 18.78
CA THR A 72 -3.59 8.48 18.62
C THR A 72 -3.51 9.97 18.33
N LEU A 73 -4.14 10.41 17.23
CA LEU A 73 -4.28 11.81 16.89
C LEU A 73 -5.57 12.40 17.50
N PRO A 74 -5.61 13.73 17.71
CA PRO A 74 -6.85 14.43 18.00
C PRO A 74 -7.83 14.34 16.81
N LEU A 75 -9.13 14.26 17.10
CA LEU A 75 -10.17 14.24 16.07
C LEU A 75 -10.08 15.50 15.21
N PRO A 76 -10.24 15.40 13.88
CA PRO A 76 -10.28 16.58 13.02
C PRO A 76 -11.46 17.48 13.41
N PRO A 77 -11.32 18.81 13.26
CA PRO A 77 -12.42 19.73 13.50
C PRO A 77 -13.58 19.42 12.56
N VAL A 78 -14.79 19.35 13.13
CA VAL A 78 -16.04 19.19 12.38
C VAL A 78 -16.21 20.44 11.52
N ILE A 79 -16.07 20.30 10.20
CA ILE A 79 -16.40 21.36 9.26
C ILE A 79 -17.92 21.39 9.15
N GLU A 80 -18.56 22.33 9.83
CA GLU A 80 -19.97 22.65 9.60
C GLU A 80 -20.12 23.11 8.15
N LYS A 81 -20.81 22.30 7.33
CA LYS A 81 -21.15 22.69 5.97
C LYS A 81 -22.11 23.87 6.05
N PRO A 82 -21.82 25.02 5.42
CA PRO A 82 -22.85 26.05 5.26
C PRO A 82 -23.97 25.46 4.41
N VAL A 83 -25.17 25.44 4.99
CA VAL A 83 -26.41 25.09 4.30
C VAL A 83 -26.62 26.12 3.20
N SER A 84 -26.30 25.73 1.97
CA SER A 84 -26.64 26.51 0.77
C SER A 84 -28.17 26.59 0.69
N LYS A 85 -28.71 27.80 0.78
CA LYS A 85 -30.13 28.07 0.50
C LYS A 85 -30.41 27.69 -0.94
N LEU A 86 -31.22 26.65 -1.11
CA LEU A 86 -31.80 26.24 -2.38
C LEU A 86 -32.67 27.38 -2.91
N GLU A 87 -32.23 28.04 -3.97
CA GLU A 87 -33.07 28.92 -4.76
C GLU A 87 -33.85 28.06 -5.78
N LYS A 88 -35.14 28.37 -5.88
CA LYS A 88 -36.18 27.61 -6.56
C LYS A 88 -35.96 27.64 -8.09
N PRO A 89 -36.01 26.50 -8.80
CA PRO A 89 -35.88 26.53 -10.26
C PRO A 89 -37.15 27.07 -10.92
N ILE A 90 -36.96 28.03 -11.82
CA ILE A 90 -37.94 28.51 -12.78
C ILE A 90 -38.18 27.40 -13.81
N ALA A 91 -39.46 27.05 -14.01
CA ALA A 91 -39.88 26.12 -15.04
C ALA A 91 -39.65 26.75 -16.43
N VAL A 92 -38.88 26.06 -17.27
CA VAL A 92 -38.81 26.33 -18.70
C VAL A 92 -39.25 25.06 -19.42
N GLU A 93 -40.42 25.17 -20.04
CA GLU A 93 -41.02 24.20 -20.95
C GLU A 93 -40.52 24.50 -22.36
N VAL A 94 -39.69 23.62 -22.96
CA VAL A 94 -39.45 23.63 -24.41
C VAL A 94 -39.18 22.21 -24.92
N THR A 95 -40.21 21.68 -25.58
CA THR A 95 -40.28 20.80 -26.77
C THR A 95 -39.34 19.61 -26.97
N ALA A 96 -40.00 18.47 -27.20
CA ALA A 96 -39.49 17.24 -27.76
C ALA A 96 -38.89 17.39 -29.17
N ILE A 97 -37.71 16.79 -29.40
CA ILE A 97 -37.24 16.37 -30.72
C ILE A 97 -36.57 14.98 -30.62
N ASN A 98 -37.28 14.01 -31.22
CA ASN A 98 -36.87 12.79 -31.91
C ASN A 98 -35.50 12.11 -31.70
N LYS A 99 -35.60 10.82 -31.32
CA LYS A 99 -35.04 9.63 -31.99
C LYS A 99 -33.74 9.82 -32.81
N SER A 100 -32.65 9.26 -32.30
CA SER A 100 -31.87 8.28 -33.05
C SER A 100 -31.14 7.34 -32.08
N ALA A 101 -31.56 6.09 -32.08
CA ALA A 101 -30.88 5.01 -31.39
C ALA A 101 -29.71 4.55 -32.28
N GLU A 102 -28.54 5.15 -32.09
CA GLU A 102 -27.30 4.62 -32.64
C GLU A 102 -26.66 3.68 -31.62
N VAL A 103 -26.92 2.39 -31.84
CA VAL A 103 -26.27 1.27 -31.17
C VAL A 103 -24.77 1.36 -31.47
N VAL A 104 -24.03 2.02 -30.57
CA VAL A 104 -22.57 1.98 -30.55
C VAL A 104 -22.19 0.54 -30.26
N LYS A 105 -21.85 -0.20 -31.32
CA LYS A 105 -21.16 -1.48 -31.25
C LYS A 105 -19.83 -1.22 -30.56
N LEU A 106 -19.79 -1.46 -29.25
CA LEU A 106 -18.55 -1.47 -28.48
C LEU A 106 -17.65 -2.56 -29.07
N ASP A 107 -16.56 -2.11 -29.70
CA ASP A 107 -15.59 -2.95 -30.39
C ASP A 107 -15.11 -4.11 -29.50
N LYS A 108 -15.50 -5.32 -29.89
CA LYS A 108 -15.07 -6.61 -29.34
C LYS A 108 -13.62 -6.96 -29.75
N LYS A 109 -12.70 -5.99 -29.66
CA LYS A 109 -11.27 -6.15 -30.01
C LYS A 109 -10.33 -5.92 -28.82
N GLU A 110 -10.83 -6.11 -27.60
CA GLU A 110 -10.12 -5.84 -26.34
C GLU A 110 -9.43 -7.08 -25.73
N GLN A 111 -8.96 -8.05 -26.52
CA GLN A 111 -8.38 -9.30 -25.97
C GLN A 111 -6.98 -9.68 -26.46
N ALA A 112 -6.23 -8.78 -27.09
CA ALA A 112 -4.90 -9.10 -27.60
C ALA A 112 -3.79 -8.22 -27.02
N PHE A 113 -3.52 -8.25 -25.70
CA PHE A 113 -2.15 -8.00 -25.16
C PHE A 113 -1.92 -8.24 -23.65
N ASN A 114 -2.87 -8.74 -22.87
CA ASN A 114 -2.63 -8.94 -21.43
C ASN A 114 -2.25 -10.38 -21.14
N GLN A 115 -0.99 -10.62 -20.73
CA GLN A 115 -0.65 -11.91 -20.13
C GLN A 115 -1.51 -12.10 -18.88
N GLN A 116 -2.15 -13.27 -18.76
CA GLN A 116 -2.93 -13.60 -17.58
C GLN A 116 -1.97 -13.91 -16.41
N VAL A 117 -1.75 -12.91 -15.56
CA VAL A 117 -0.91 -13.07 -14.37
C VAL A 117 -1.71 -13.78 -13.28
N THR A 118 -1.22 -14.94 -12.84
CA THR A 118 -1.83 -15.73 -11.76
C THR A 118 -1.60 -15.06 -10.40
N LYS A 119 -2.38 -15.47 -9.39
CA LYS A 119 -2.19 -15.01 -8.00
C LYS A 119 -0.79 -15.37 -7.48
N LYS A 120 -0.36 -16.61 -7.70
CA LYS A 120 0.97 -17.10 -7.31
C LYS A 120 2.09 -16.28 -7.96
N GLN A 121 1.96 -15.96 -9.25
CA GLN A 121 2.94 -15.10 -9.93
C GLN A 121 2.94 -13.68 -9.36
N THR A 122 1.78 -13.13 -9.02
CA THR A 122 1.67 -11.80 -8.40
C THR A 122 2.41 -11.75 -7.06
N GLU A 123 2.19 -12.75 -6.21
CA GLU A 123 2.86 -12.88 -4.91
C GLU A 123 4.37 -13.05 -5.08
N GLN A 124 4.80 -13.86 -6.04
CA GLN A 124 6.22 -14.01 -6.36
C GLN A 124 6.84 -12.68 -6.82
N ASN A 125 6.19 -11.99 -7.76
CA ASN A 125 6.64 -10.69 -8.26
C ASN A 125 6.72 -9.64 -7.14
N TYR A 126 5.77 -9.66 -6.19
CA TYR A 126 5.81 -8.81 -4.99
C TYR A 126 7.06 -9.10 -4.15
N GLN A 127 7.34 -10.37 -3.88
CA GLN A 127 8.54 -10.76 -3.15
C GLN A 127 9.82 -10.41 -3.91
N ASP A 128 9.83 -10.52 -5.24
CA ASP A 128 11.00 -10.18 -6.05
C ASP A 128 11.29 -8.68 -5.99
N VAL A 129 10.29 -7.82 -6.10
CA VAL A 129 10.47 -6.36 -5.94
C VAL A 129 10.95 -6.04 -4.53
N LEU A 130 10.34 -6.63 -3.49
CA LEU A 130 10.75 -6.43 -2.10
C LEU A 130 12.20 -6.85 -1.83
N ASN A 131 12.67 -7.91 -2.49
CA ASN A 131 14.02 -8.43 -2.34
C ASN A 131 15.05 -7.82 -3.31
N GLY A 132 14.66 -6.80 -4.08
CA GLY A 132 15.51 -6.10 -5.06
C GLY A 132 15.83 -6.92 -6.32
N LYS A 133 15.08 -7.99 -6.60
CA LYS A 133 15.20 -8.82 -7.81
C LYS A 133 14.27 -8.38 -8.93
N GLY A 134 13.16 -7.70 -8.58
CA GLY A 134 12.21 -7.15 -9.54
C GLY A 134 12.56 -5.72 -9.98
N PRO A 135 11.78 -5.12 -10.89
CA PRO A 135 11.96 -3.73 -11.30
C PRO A 135 11.78 -2.78 -10.12
N ALA A 136 12.52 -1.67 -10.12
CA ALA A 136 12.19 -0.51 -9.30
C ALA A 136 10.86 0.09 -9.78
N ILE A 137 9.92 0.35 -8.87
CA ILE A 137 8.59 0.88 -9.21
C ILE A 137 8.42 2.26 -8.59
N GLU A 138 8.20 3.27 -9.42
CA GLU A 138 7.94 4.65 -9.00
C GLU A 138 6.62 5.16 -9.58
N ILE A 139 5.58 5.29 -8.75
CA ILE A 139 4.29 5.84 -9.17
C ILE A 139 4.10 7.22 -8.54
N ALA A 140 4.11 8.25 -9.38
CA ALA A 140 3.92 9.63 -8.98
C ALA A 140 2.46 9.91 -8.62
N TRP A 141 2.27 10.86 -7.71
CA TRP A 141 0.97 11.43 -7.43
C TRP A 141 0.50 12.35 -8.57
N PRO A 142 -0.80 12.66 -8.67
CA PRO A 142 -1.31 13.62 -9.64
C PRO A 142 -0.64 14.99 -9.52
N ASN A 143 -0.58 15.73 -10.63
CA ASN A 143 -0.04 17.09 -10.63
C ASN A 143 -1.06 18.10 -10.08
N LEU A 144 -2.35 17.88 -10.39
CA LEU A 144 -3.43 18.77 -9.97
C LEU A 144 -3.72 18.60 -8.47
N THR A 145 -3.76 19.72 -7.74
CA THR A 145 -3.96 19.71 -6.28
C THR A 145 -5.28 19.08 -5.86
N SER A 146 -6.39 19.36 -6.55
CA SER A 146 -7.69 18.74 -6.24
C SER A 146 -7.69 17.24 -6.47
N GLU A 147 -7.06 16.76 -7.56
CA GLU A 147 -6.94 15.34 -7.87
C GLU A 147 -6.05 14.62 -6.83
N ARG A 148 -4.96 15.25 -6.36
CA ARG A 148 -4.17 14.71 -5.24
C ARG A 148 -4.98 14.58 -3.96
N GLU A 149 -5.75 15.61 -3.62
CA GLU A 149 -6.57 15.62 -2.40
C GLU A 149 -7.61 14.49 -2.45
N MET A 150 -8.27 14.34 -3.60
CA MET A 150 -9.23 13.26 -3.82
C MET A 150 -8.56 11.87 -3.76
N LEU A 151 -7.38 11.71 -4.38
CA LEU A 151 -6.61 10.47 -4.29
C LEU A 151 -6.26 10.13 -2.84
N PHE A 152 -5.80 11.12 -2.07
CA PHE A 152 -5.46 10.95 -0.66
C PHE A 152 -6.69 10.49 0.14
N GLN A 153 -7.84 11.14 -0.04
CA GLN A 153 -9.08 10.78 0.63
C GLN A 153 -9.50 9.34 0.30
N LEU A 154 -9.55 8.95 -0.97
CA LEU A 154 -9.89 7.59 -1.37
C LEU A 154 -8.94 6.56 -0.76
N LEU A 155 -7.62 6.82 -0.85
CA LEU A 155 -6.63 5.89 -0.31
C LEU A 155 -6.74 5.76 1.21
N THR A 156 -6.93 6.85 1.96
CA THR A 156 -6.99 6.81 3.42
C THR A 156 -8.31 6.31 3.99
N GLN A 157 -9.43 6.77 3.41
CA GLN A 157 -10.77 6.51 3.91
C GLN A 157 -11.35 5.19 3.41
N CYS A 158 -11.01 4.78 2.18
CA CYS A 158 -11.62 3.62 1.54
C CYS A 158 -10.66 2.44 1.44
N THR A 159 -9.40 2.65 1.08
CA THR A 159 -8.46 1.53 0.94
C THR A 159 -7.74 1.16 2.24
N GLY A 160 -7.57 2.14 3.14
CA GLY A 160 -6.86 1.96 4.40
C GLY A 160 -5.38 2.34 4.37
N MET A 161 -4.96 3.20 3.44
CA MET A 161 -3.62 3.79 3.44
C MET A 161 -3.40 4.60 4.72
N ARG A 162 -2.19 4.49 5.27
CA ARG A 162 -1.77 5.23 6.46
C ARG A 162 -0.59 6.13 6.17
N LEU A 163 -0.52 7.22 6.91
CA LEU A 163 0.68 8.05 6.97
C LEU A 163 1.60 7.54 8.07
N GLY A 164 2.88 7.85 7.96
CA GLY A 164 3.87 7.55 8.98
C GLY A 164 5.06 8.50 8.92
N VAL A 165 5.84 8.52 9.99
CA VAL A 165 7.13 9.21 10.04
C VAL A 165 8.22 8.17 10.24
N LEU A 166 9.16 8.11 9.30
CA LEU A 166 10.37 7.29 9.39
C LEU A 166 11.45 8.08 10.15
N ASN A 167 11.88 7.54 11.29
CA ASN A 167 12.97 8.10 12.09
C ASN A 167 13.85 6.96 12.64
N ALA A 168 15.15 7.01 12.36
CA ALA A 168 16.14 6.02 12.79
C ALA A 168 15.75 4.55 12.50
N GLY A 169 15.12 4.31 11.35
CA GLY A 169 14.65 2.97 10.94
C GLY A 169 13.30 2.55 11.52
N ASN A 170 12.69 3.34 12.40
CA ASN A 170 11.36 3.08 12.95
C ASN A 170 10.30 3.90 12.23
N ILE A 171 9.11 3.32 12.07
CA ILE A 171 7.96 4.00 11.48
C ILE A 171 6.92 4.22 12.56
N ASN A 172 6.69 5.47 12.90
CA ASN A 172 5.59 5.87 13.76
C ASN A 172 4.38 6.13 12.88
N LEU A 173 3.33 5.31 13.03
CA LEU A 173 2.13 5.42 12.22
C LEU A 173 1.19 6.48 12.75
N VAL A 174 0.56 7.15 11.81
CA VAL A 174 -0.47 8.15 12.03
C VAL A 174 -1.82 7.44 12.02
N GLU A 175 -2.67 7.67 13.02
CA GLU A 175 -4.04 7.16 13.04
C GLU A 175 -4.96 8.02 12.17
N ASN A 176 -4.72 8.01 10.85
CA ASN A 176 -5.43 8.86 9.88
C ASN A 176 -6.38 8.08 8.96
N SER A 177 -6.62 6.80 9.24
CA SER A 177 -7.38 5.91 8.35
C SER A 177 -8.67 5.42 8.99
N HIS A 178 -9.77 5.51 8.24
CA HIS A 178 -11.09 5.06 8.70
C HIS A 178 -11.22 3.54 8.65
N VAL A 179 -10.43 2.87 7.81
CA VAL A 179 -10.46 1.42 7.66
C VAL A 179 -9.57 0.76 8.71
N LYS A 180 -10.20 0.12 9.69
CA LYS A 180 -9.50 -0.64 10.75
C LYS A 180 -9.08 -2.01 10.23
N ASN A 181 -8.06 -2.60 10.87
CA ASN A 181 -7.60 -3.98 10.62
C ASN A 181 -7.08 -4.29 9.20
N VAL A 182 -6.66 -3.27 8.44
CA VAL A 182 -6.02 -3.47 7.14
C VAL A 182 -4.58 -3.97 7.31
N LYS A 183 -4.23 -5.04 6.58
CA LYS A 183 -2.85 -5.50 6.47
C LYS A 183 -2.07 -4.54 5.57
N LEU A 184 -1.10 -3.84 6.15
CA LEU A 184 -0.20 -2.95 5.41
C LEU A 184 0.82 -3.76 4.60
N SER A 185 1.26 -3.18 3.49
CA SER A 185 2.40 -3.69 2.72
C SER A 185 3.72 -3.41 3.43
N ASP A 186 4.72 -4.22 3.10
CA ASP A 186 6.11 -4.01 3.49
C ASP A 186 6.78 -2.88 2.68
N PHE A 187 6.14 -2.40 1.61
CA PHE A 187 6.62 -1.24 0.84
C PHE A 187 6.36 0.06 1.59
N ILE A 188 7.43 0.83 1.75
CA ILE A 188 7.39 2.16 2.33
C ILE A 188 7.61 3.16 1.20
N ARG A 189 6.66 4.10 1.04
CA ARG A 189 6.76 5.10 0.00
C ARG A 189 7.14 6.44 0.61
N LEU A 190 8.35 6.88 0.29
CA LEU A 190 8.79 8.23 0.64
C LEU A 190 7.88 9.25 -0.06
N ILE A 191 7.45 10.27 0.68
CA ILE A 191 6.71 11.37 0.08
C ILE A 191 7.71 12.26 -0.68
N LYS A 192 7.77 12.06 -2.00
CA LYS A 192 8.49 12.93 -2.93
C LYS A 192 7.49 13.88 -3.61
N GLY A 193 7.85 15.16 -3.72
CA GLY A 193 7.02 16.20 -4.34
C GLY A 193 5.99 16.82 -3.40
N GLU A 194 4.95 17.43 -3.98
CA GLU A 194 3.94 18.18 -3.24
C GLU A 194 3.02 17.28 -2.40
N MET A 195 2.89 17.62 -1.12
CA MET A 195 1.88 17.05 -0.23
C MET A 195 0.51 17.72 -0.43
N THR A 196 -0.53 16.96 -0.18
CA THR A 196 -1.90 17.48 -0.01
C THR A 196 -2.03 18.37 1.21
N LYS A 197 -3.12 19.16 1.28
CA LYS A 197 -3.40 19.96 2.48
C LYS A 197 -3.66 19.05 3.67
N SER A 198 -4.41 17.96 3.46
CA SER A 198 -4.67 16.97 4.50
C SER A 198 -3.39 16.30 5.00
N GLU A 199 -2.46 15.93 4.12
CA GLU A 199 -1.17 15.37 4.56
C GLU A 199 -0.38 16.37 5.41
N LYS A 200 -0.25 17.61 4.95
CA LYS A 200 0.48 18.66 5.69
C LYS A 200 -0.14 18.85 7.09
N TYR A 201 -1.47 18.88 7.18
CA TYR A 201 -2.17 18.96 8.46
C TYR A 201 -1.86 17.76 9.36
N GLN A 202 -1.95 16.54 8.85
CA GLN A 202 -1.67 15.33 9.62
C GLN A 202 -0.21 15.24 10.10
N PHE A 203 0.74 15.77 9.32
CA PHE A 203 2.15 15.81 9.71
C PHE A 203 2.50 16.97 10.65
N SER A 204 1.68 18.03 10.71
CA SER A 204 1.97 19.21 11.54
C SER A 204 2.07 18.91 13.03
N SER A 205 1.40 17.86 13.50
CA SER A 205 1.37 17.44 14.90
C SER A 205 2.35 16.31 15.24
N LEU A 206 3.21 15.88 14.30
CA LEU A 206 4.07 14.72 14.47
C LEU A 206 5.52 15.11 14.74
N ALA A 207 6.24 14.23 15.45
CA ALA A 207 7.65 14.38 15.72
C ALA A 207 8.48 14.43 14.42
N ALA A 208 9.65 15.05 14.50
CA ALA A 208 10.57 15.18 13.37
C ALA A 208 10.96 13.83 12.76
N GLY A 209 11.03 13.78 11.43
CA GLY A 209 11.48 12.62 10.66
C GLY A 209 11.07 12.72 9.19
N THR A 210 11.27 11.64 8.44
CA THR A 210 10.91 11.60 7.01
C THR A 210 9.46 11.14 6.84
N PRO A 211 8.57 11.94 6.24
CA PRO A 211 7.19 11.56 6.04
C PRO A 211 7.07 10.46 4.98
N VAL A 212 6.27 9.44 5.27
CA VAL A 212 6.07 8.27 4.44
C VAL A 212 4.59 7.91 4.33
N ARG A 213 4.25 7.23 3.23
CA ARG A 213 2.93 6.62 3.00
C ARG A 213 3.08 5.10 3.03
N LEU A 214 2.18 4.43 3.74
CA LEU A 214 2.09 2.99 3.80
C LEU A 214 0.76 2.55 3.23
N PHE A 215 0.83 1.71 2.20
CA PHE A 215 -0.32 1.26 1.45
C PHE A 215 -0.82 -0.08 2.00
N PRO A 216 -2.11 -0.40 1.81
CA PRO A 216 -2.62 -1.75 2.03
C PRO A 216 -1.89 -2.76 1.13
N LEU A 217 -1.62 -3.95 1.66
CA LEU A 217 -1.02 -5.04 0.89
C LEU A 217 -1.85 -5.38 -0.37
N SER A 218 -3.17 -5.31 -0.27
CA SER A 218 -4.08 -5.57 -1.40
C SER A 218 -3.88 -4.59 -2.56
N ILE A 219 -3.63 -3.31 -2.26
CA ILE A 219 -3.37 -2.29 -3.28
C ILE A 219 -2.03 -2.54 -3.97
N ASP A 220 -0.98 -2.84 -3.21
CA ASP A 220 0.34 -3.11 -3.79
C ASP A 220 0.39 -4.41 -4.59
N LEU A 221 -0.29 -5.48 -4.14
CA LEU A 221 -0.44 -6.69 -4.94
C LEU A 221 -1.20 -6.41 -6.24
N THR A 222 -2.24 -5.59 -6.19
CA THR A 222 -3.00 -5.23 -7.38
C THR A 222 -2.15 -4.39 -8.34
N LEU A 223 -1.37 -3.45 -7.82
CA LEU A 223 -0.41 -2.66 -8.60
C LEU A 223 0.58 -3.58 -9.34
N ILE A 224 1.25 -4.47 -8.61
CA ILE A 224 2.22 -5.41 -9.18
C ILE A 224 1.57 -6.33 -10.20
N LYS A 225 0.36 -6.84 -9.92
CA LYS A 225 -0.40 -7.64 -10.90
C LYS A 225 -0.64 -6.86 -12.19
N LYS A 226 -1.12 -5.62 -12.11
CA LYS A 226 -1.44 -4.80 -13.29
C LYS A 226 -0.20 -4.44 -14.09
N LEU A 227 0.92 -4.16 -13.44
CA LEU A 227 2.20 -3.88 -14.09
C LEU A 227 2.80 -5.14 -14.75
N SER A 228 2.68 -6.30 -14.11
CA SER A 228 3.23 -7.56 -14.62
C SER A 228 2.44 -8.22 -15.75
N GLN A 229 1.26 -7.69 -16.08
CA GLN A 229 0.52 -8.09 -17.28
C GLN A 229 1.22 -7.67 -18.59
N ASN A 230 2.17 -6.73 -18.51
CA ASN A 230 3.01 -6.37 -19.64
C ASN A 230 4.23 -7.29 -19.73
N LYS A 231 4.51 -7.82 -20.93
CA LYS A 231 5.64 -8.72 -21.20
C LYS A 231 7.01 -8.12 -20.80
N LYS A 232 7.15 -6.79 -20.82
CA LYS A 232 8.40 -6.10 -20.46
C LYS A 232 8.67 -6.07 -18.95
N TYR A 233 7.68 -6.38 -18.09
CA TYR A 233 7.83 -6.26 -16.64
C TYR A 233 9.07 -6.95 -16.08
N ASN A 234 9.29 -8.22 -16.43
CA ASN A 234 10.43 -8.99 -15.91
C ASN A 234 11.79 -8.58 -16.51
N GLN A 235 11.77 -7.84 -17.62
CA GLN A 235 12.98 -7.38 -18.32
C GLN A 235 13.36 -5.96 -17.90
N SER A 236 12.43 -5.24 -17.29
CA SER A 236 12.64 -3.85 -16.93
C SER A 236 13.41 -3.67 -15.65
N LYS A 237 14.26 -2.65 -15.64
CA LYS A 237 14.99 -2.21 -14.44
C LYS A 237 14.14 -1.22 -13.65
N ILE A 238 13.43 -0.34 -14.36
CA ILE A 238 12.58 0.68 -13.76
C ILE A 238 11.22 0.74 -14.46
N ILE A 239 10.18 0.87 -13.65
CA ILE A 239 8.82 1.13 -14.09
C ILE A 239 8.36 2.41 -13.42
N THR A 240 8.00 3.40 -14.23
CA THR A 240 7.46 4.67 -13.74
C THR A 240 6.00 4.81 -14.16
N GLY A 241 5.23 5.64 -13.45
CA GLY A 241 3.87 5.95 -13.83
C GLY A 241 3.28 7.06 -12.96
N GLN A 242 2.00 7.34 -13.15
CA GLN A 242 1.28 8.32 -12.35
C GLN A 242 -0.09 7.80 -11.98
N TYR A 243 -0.53 8.09 -10.75
CA TYR A 243 -1.93 7.91 -10.37
C TYR A 243 -2.83 8.89 -11.11
N GLN A 244 -4.06 8.44 -11.35
CA GLN A 244 -5.14 9.29 -11.83
C GLN A 244 -6.41 8.93 -11.09
N VAL A 245 -7.21 9.93 -10.73
CA VAL A 245 -8.55 9.72 -10.18
C VAL A 245 -9.59 10.11 -11.22
N ALA A 246 -10.49 9.20 -11.53
CA ALA A 246 -11.59 9.45 -12.44
C ALA A 246 -12.82 8.66 -12.01
N GLN A 247 -13.95 9.35 -11.84
CA GLN A 247 -15.23 8.75 -11.42
C GLN A 247 -15.10 7.97 -10.09
N GLY A 248 -14.36 8.51 -9.12
CA GLY A 248 -14.10 7.84 -7.84
C GLY A 248 -13.09 6.68 -7.89
N ASN A 249 -12.71 6.23 -9.10
CA ASN A 249 -11.78 5.12 -9.28
C ASN A 249 -10.32 5.61 -9.34
N ILE A 250 -9.40 4.75 -8.94
CA ILE A 250 -7.96 4.99 -9.03
C ILE A 250 -7.41 4.24 -10.24
N TRP A 251 -6.78 4.98 -11.13
CA TRP A 251 -6.16 4.50 -12.36
C TRP A 251 -4.65 4.73 -12.34
N LEU A 252 -3.94 3.96 -13.16
CA LEU A 252 -2.54 4.19 -13.52
C LEU A 252 -2.51 4.77 -14.93
N LYS A 253 -1.82 5.90 -15.10
CA LYS A 253 -1.56 6.55 -16.40
C LYS A 253 -0.07 6.75 -16.62
N ASN A 254 0.28 7.02 -17.89
CA ASN A 254 1.65 7.32 -18.31
C ASN A 254 2.69 6.30 -17.81
N VAL A 255 2.31 5.01 -17.74
CA VAL A 255 3.22 3.97 -17.29
C VAL A 255 4.31 3.77 -18.32
N THR A 256 5.57 3.76 -17.91
CA THR A 256 6.72 3.48 -18.78
C THR A 256 7.56 2.35 -18.22
N TYR A 257 8.16 1.57 -19.12
CA TYR A 257 9.07 0.45 -18.83
C TYR A 257 10.41 0.83 -19.42
N ASP A 258 11.37 1.18 -18.55
CA ASP A 258 12.66 1.77 -18.94
C ASP A 258 12.49 2.94 -19.93
N GLY A 259 11.55 3.84 -19.63
CA GLY A 259 11.23 5.01 -20.45
C GLY A 259 10.31 4.72 -21.64
N VAL A 260 10.07 3.45 -22.00
CA VAL A 260 9.16 3.10 -23.09
C VAL A 260 7.71 3.14 -22.61
N LYS A 261 6.94 4.12 -23.11
CA LYS A 261 5.56 4.36 -22.71
C LYS A 261 4.62 3.21 -23.09
N MET A 262 3.73 2.86 -22.17
CA MET A 262 2.57 2.02 -22.43
C MET A 262 1.39 2.92 -22.83
N ASN A 263 0.78 2.65 -23.97
CA ASN A 263 -0.28 3.49 -24.55
C ASN A 263 -1.65 3.35 -23.87
N ARG A 264 -1.74 2.85 -22.63
CA ARG A 264 -3.03 2.59 -21.97
C ARG A 264 -3.01 2.95 -20.50
N THR A 265 -4.12 3.54 -20.05
CA THR A 265 -4.44 3.64 -18.63
C THR A 265 -4.93 2.28 -18.11
N ARG A 266 -4.73 2.00 -16.83
CA ARG A 266 -5.21 0.76 -16.20
C ARG A 266 -5.92 1.05 -14.90
N LEU A 267 -7.11 0.49 -14.73
CA LEU A 267 -7.82 0.52 -13.46
C LEU A 267 -7.00 -0.22 -12.40
N LEU A 268 -6.63 0.49 -11.34
CA LEU A 268 -5.93 -0.07 -10.18
C LEU A 268 -6.92 -0.47 -9.10
N TRP A 269 -7.84 0.41 -8.76
CA TRP A 269 -8.84 0.18 -7.72
C TRP A 269 -10.15 0.84 -8.13
N GLN A 270 -11.24 0.10 -7.94
CA GLN A 270 -12.59 0.54 -8.20
C GLN A 270 -13.21 0.99 -6.89
N ASN A 271 -13.94 2.10 -6.90
CA ASN A 271 -14.63 2.57 -5.71
C ASN A 271 -15.73 1.59 -5.32
N ASP A 272 -15.46 0.82 -4.26
CA ASP A 272 -16.40 0.00 -3.52
C ASP A 272 -16.64 0.52 -2.09
N CYS A 273 -16.18 1.76 -1.87
CA CYS A 273 -16.60 2.68 -0.81
C CYS A 273 -17.96 3.30 -1.23
#